data_AF-A0A841KYZ7-F1
#
_entry.id   AF-A0A841KYZ7-F1
#
_cell.length_a   1.000
_cell.length_b   1.000
_cell.length_c   1.000
_cell.angle_alpha   90.00
_cell.angle_beta   90.00
_cell.angle_gamma   90.00
#
_symmetry.space_group_name_H-M   'P 1'
#
loop_
_entity.id
_entity.type
_entity.pdbx_description
1 polymer ?
#
loop_
_entity_poly.entity_id
_entity_poly.type
_entity_poly.pdbx_seq_one_letter_code
_entity_poly.pdbx_strand_id
1 'polypeptide(L)'
;MDSIKNNGLHSQTEHTTIHEELLATKISIIANAFVNTNNLSKNDFFSRVFETAFILIPEAQKGSFYELEGEIFRPIFCKGYDFGLLSQLAFSKDEAFIDFESSPNQMIDAYQVNIKKRDDALFSENQIDIFKQLGTYSDFASLYAPIKFDELKIGLLCIENFDEKMFSETSRLVLKIFAQLISNFYSLKVHQERENKRYKEIINALVSAIEVKDVYTEGHAKRVSDISLKLAKAMNIPANRLKIIETAAILHDIGKIGTPTEILNKKSNLTKDEYEIVKRHPLDAKKILGKIEGFEEIVNLTYMHHEHYDGSGYPEGLSGDEIPIEAQIIQAADAFDAMTSKRAYRDAMSIETVMNIFREERGKQFNPAVTDTMLRLFTE
;
A
#
# COMPACT_ATOMS: atom_id res chain seq x y z
N MET A 1 -6.16 73.46 -7.51
CA MET A 1 -7.31 72.60 -7.18
C MET A 1 -6.98 71.16 -7.61
N ASP A 2 -5.77 70.67 -7.26
CA ASP A 2 -5.20 69.41 -7.79
C ASP A 2 -4.30 68.71 -6.76
N SER A 3 -4.85 68.35 -5.60
CA SER A 3 -4.09 67.55 -4.61
C SER A 3 -4.89 66.44 -3.94
N ILE A 4 -6.08 66.08 -4.45
CA ILE A 4 -6.97 65.11 -3.78
C ILE A 4 -7.17 63.81 -4.58
N LYS A 5 -6.68 63.68 -5.83
CA LYS A 5 -6.96 62.50 -6.68
C LYS A 5 -5.92 61.36 -6.67
N ASN A 6 -4.76 61.50 -6.04
CA ASN A 6 -3.69 60.47 -6.14
C ASN A 6 -3.61 59.45 -4.99
N ASN A 7 -4.28 59.65 -3.85
CA ASN A 7 -4.21 58.71 -2.72
C ASN A 7 -5.19 57.51 -2.84
N GLY A 8 -6.14 57.56 -3.79
CA GLY A 8 -7.13 56.49 -4.00
C GLY A 8 -6.63 55.32 -4.87
N LEU A 9 -5.73 55.58 -5.82
CA LEU A 9 -5.22 54.53 -6.71
C LEU A 9 -4.10 53.69 -6.08
N HIS A 10 -3.22 54.31 -5.28
CA HIS A 10 -2.12 53.59 -4.61
C HIS A 10 -2.62 52.66 -3.51
N SER A 11 -3.60 53.09 -2.71
CA SER A 11 -4.20 52.24 -1.67
C SER A 11 -4.98 51.07 -2.26
N GLN A 12 -5.69 51.25 -3.37
CA GLN A 12 -6.40 50.15 -4.04
C GLN A 12 -5.44 49.12 -4.68
N THR A 13 -4.31 49.55 -5.23
CA THR A 13 -3.32 48.62 -5.80
C THR A 13 -2.59 47.85 -4.72
N GLU A 14 -2.12 48.50 -3.65
CA GLU A 14 -1.49 47.82 -2.50
C GLU A 14 -2.44 46.83 -1.80
N HIS A 15 -3.70 47.21 -1.58
CA HIS A 15 -4.70 46.30 -1.03
C HIS A 15 -4.98 45.09 -1.93
N THR A 16 -4.95 45.26 -3.25
CA THR A 16 -5.15 44.16 -4.21
C THR A 16 -3.95 43.20 -4.19
N THR A 17 -2.72 43.72 -4.17
CA THR A 17 -1.49 42.91 -4.12
C THR A 17 -1.40 42.09 -2.82
N ILE A 18 -1.72 42.68 -1.67
CA ILE A 18 -1.75 41.95 -0.38
C ILE A 18 -2.78 40.82 -0.40
N HIS A 19 -3.94 41.05 -1.02
CA HIS A 19 -4.99 40.02 -1.14
C HIS A 19 -4.58 38.87 -2.05
N GLU A 20 -3.89 39.17 -3.15
CA GLU A 20 -3.34 38.17 -4.09
C GLU A 20 -2.24 37.33 -3.45
N GLU A 21 -1.33 37.95 -2.69
CA GLU A 21 -0.27 37.25 -1.95
C GLU A 21 -0.84 36.32 -0.87
N LEU A 22 -1.86 36.77 -0.13
CA LEU A 22 -2.53 35.95 0.87
C LEU A 22 -3.25 34.75 0.23
N LEU A 23 -3.91 34.95 -0.91
CA LEU A 23 -4.56 33.89 -1.66
C LEU A 23 -3.54 32.85 -2.18
N ALA A 24 -2.44 33.32 -2.77
CA ALA A 24 -1.35 32.46 -3.24
C ALA A 24 -0.75 31.63 -2.08
N THR A 25 -0.58 32.25 -0.92
CA THR A 25 -0.11 31.57 0.29
C THR A 25 -1.07 30.46 0.73
N LYS A 26 -2.38 30.75 0.80
CA LYS A 26 -3.40 29.75 1.16
C LYS A 26 -3.46 28.59 0.15
N ILE A 27 -3.35 28.88 -1.15
CA ILE A 27 -3.29 27.85 -2.20
C ILE A 27 -2.04 26.99 -2.04
N SER A 28 -0.88 27.59 -1.76
CA SER A 28 0.37 26.85 -1.53
C SER A 28 0.27 25.92 -0.32
N ILE A 29 -0.33 26.39 0.79
CA ILE A 29 -0.57 25.59 2.00
C ILE A 29 -1.44 24.38 1.68
N ILE A 30 -2.56 24.59 0.95
CA ILE A 30 -3.43 23.48 0.50
C ILE A 30 -2.63 22.52 -0.38
N ALA A 31 -1.99 23.00 -1.45
CA ALA A 31 -1.24 22.16 -2.37
C ALA A 31 -0.19 21.31 -1.64
N ASN A 32 0.57 21.94 -0.74
CA ASN A 32 1.59 21.27 0.05
C ASN A 32 1.02 20.18 0.93
N ALA A 33 -0.16 20.34 1.54
CA ALA A 33 -0.79 19.28 2.35
C ALA A 33 -1.00 17.96 1.58
N PHE A 34 -1.12 18.04 0.25
CA PHE A 34 -1.40 16.90 -0.63
C PHE A 34 -0.22 16.41 -1.46
N VAL A 35 0.97 17.03 -1.34
CA VAL A 35 2.20 16.55 -2.02
C VAL A 35 2.69 15.23 -1.40
N ASN A 36 3.03 14.24 -2.22
CA ASN A 36 3.62 12.94 -1.80
C ASN A 36 2.75 12.09 -0.86
N THR A 37 1.43 12.28 -0.88
CA THR A 37 0.49 11.54 -0.01
C THR A 37 0.43 10.05 -0.30
N ASN A 38 0.79 9.62 -1.51
CA ASN A 38 0.85 8.20 -1.88
C ASN A 38 1.77 7.38 -0.96
N ASN A 39 2.82 8.00 -0.41
CA ASN A 39 3.79 7.35 0.48
C ASN A 39 3.45 7.48 1.97
N LEU A 40 2.43 8.26 2.32
CA LEU A 40 2.00 8.42 3.70
C LEU A 40 1.15 7.24 4.14
N SER A 41 1.26 6.89 5.43
CA SER A 41 0.24 6.07 6.07
C SER A 41 -1.09 6.83 6.09
N LYS A 42 -2.19 6.10 6.25
CA LYS A 42 -3.53 6.69 6.40
C LYS A 42 -3.57 7.74 7.52
N ASN A 43 -2.94 7.44 8.66
CA ASN A 43 -2.92 8.32 9.83
C ASN A 43 -2.06 9.57 9.60
N ASP A 44 -0.89 9.44 8.98
CA ASP A 44 -0.02 10.59 8.68
C ASP A 44 -0.70 11.54 7.69
N PHE A 45 -1.41 10.99 6.70
CA PHE A 45 -2.20 11.77 5.77
C PHE A 45 -3.31 12.54 6.49
N PHE A 46 -4.12 11.87 7.31
CA PHE A 46 -5.20 12.54 8.05
C PHE A 46 -4.68 13.62 8.98
N SER A 47 -3.62 13.33 9.74
CA SER A 47 -3.01 14.31 10.64
C SER A 47 -2.53 15.55 9.87
N ARG A 48 -1.80 15.37 8.76
CA ARG A 48 -1.31 16.49 7.95
C ARG A 48 -2.44 17.35 7.40
N VAL A 49 -3.47 16.72 6.85
CA VAL A 49 -4.62 17.42 6.27
C VAL A 49 -5.41 18.14 7.36
N PHE A 50 -5.60 17.51 8.51
CA PHE A 50 -6.25 18.11 9.67
C PHE A 50 -5.48 19.34 10.19
N GLU A 51 -4.17 19.23 10.41
CA GLU A 51 -3.32 20.34 10.85
C GLU A 51 -3.37 21.52 9.88
N THR A 52 -3.41 21.23 8.58
CA THR A 52 -3.52 22.27 7.54
C THR A 52 -4.88 22.97 7.59
N ALA A 53 -5.97 22.24 7.85
CA ALA A 53 -7.29 22.85 8.01
C ALA A 53 -7.30 23.89 9.15
N PHE A 54 -6.61 23.62 10.26
CA PHE A 54 -6.48 24.56 11.39
C PHE A 54 -5.72 25.84 11.04
N ILE A 55 -4.78 25.78 10.10
CA ILE A 55 -4.05 26.97 9.65
C ILE A 55 -4.97 27.86 8.81
N LEU A 56 -5.91 27.25 8.07
CA LEU A 56 -6.76 27.95 7.10
C LEU A 56 -8.11 28.41 7.66
N ILE A 57 -8.55 27.83 8.78
CA ILE A 57 -9.80 28.15 9.47
C ILE A 57 -9.44 28.96 10.73
N PRO A 58 -9.49 30.30 10.69
CA PRO A 58 -9.05 31.15 11.80
C PRO A 58 -9.87 30.97 13.07
N GLU A 59 -11.13 30.53 12.95
CA GLU A 59 -12.03 30.27 14.07
C GLU A 59 -11.75 28.92 14.77
N ALA A 60 -10.86 28.08 14.23
CA ALA A 60 -10.57 26.75 14.75
C ALA A 60 -9.77 26.81 16.05
N GLN A 61 -10.36 26.34 17.15
CA GLN A 61 -9.67 26.27 18.45
C GLN A 61 -9.35 24.84 18.87
N LYS A 62 -10.31 23.93 18.66
CA LYS A 62 -10.16 22.50 18.89
C LYS A 62 -10.81 21.72 17.76
N GLY A 63 -10.54 20.42 17.68
CA GLY A 63 -11.13 19.59 16.65
C GLY A 63 -10.81 18.12 16.82
N SER A 64 -11.57 17.31 16.10
CA SER A 64 -11.45 15.85 16.15
C SER A 64 -11.80 15.22 14.81
N PHE A 65 -11.22 14.06 14.54
CA PHE A 65 -11.56 13.25 13.39
C PHE A 65 -12.02 11.87 13.87
N TYR A 66 -13.25 11.52 13.49
CA TYR A 66 -13.85 10.23 13.81
C TYR A 66 -13.85 9.32 12.59
N GLU A 67 -13.62 8.04 12.82
CA GLU A 67 -13.77 6.97 11.84
C GLU A 67 -14.93 6.06 12.24
N LEU A 68 -15.70 5.62 11.25
CA LEU A 68 -16.79 4.66 11.46
C LEU A 68 -16.20 3.24 11.54
N GLU A 69 -16.29 2.64 12.72
CA GLU A 69 -15.96 1.25 12.97
C GLU A 69 -17.25 0.45 13.20
N GLY A 70 -17.66 -0.32 12.19
CA GLY A 70 -18.97 -0.95 12.18
C GLY A 70 -20.07 0.10 12.12
N GLU A 71 -20.79 0.29 13.22
CA GLU A 71 -21.88 1.27 13.35
C GLU A 71 -21.55 2.42 14.31
N ILE A 72 -20.30 2.47 14.79
CA ILE A 72 -19.86 3.40 15.84
C ILE A 72 -18.73 4.29 15.32
N PHE A 73 -18.92 5.60 15.40
CA PHE A 73 -17.87 6.59 15.20
C PHE A 73 -16.94 6.63 16.41
N ARG A 74 -15.66 6.41 16.16
CA ARG A 74 -14.58 6.52 17.15
C ARG A 74 -13.57 7.58 16.75
N PRO A 75 -13.10 8.41 17.68
CA PRO A 75 -12.09 9.40 17.38
C PRO A 75 -10.75 8.69 17.15
N ILE A 76 -10.11 8.98 16.02
CA ILE A 76 -8.78 8.46 15.69
C ILE A 76 -7.70 9.54 15.79
N PHE A 77 -8.10 10.82 15.84
CA PHE A 77 -7.20 11.96 15.93
C PHE A 77 -7.90 13.17 16.56
N CYS A 78 -7.15 14.02 17.26
CA CYS A 78 -7.65 15.31 17.73
C CYS A 78 -6.56 16.36 17.89
N LYS A 79 -6.98 17.63 17.93
CA LYS A 79 -6.13 18.77 18.31
C LYS A 79 -6.84 19.63 19.35
N GLY A 80 -6.11 20.04 20.38
CA GLY A 80 -6.65 20.84 21.48
C GLY A 80 -7.50 20.06 22.50
N TYR A 81 -7.63 18.74 22.34
CA TYR A 81 -8.28 17.84 23.30
C TYR A 81 -7.28 16.85 23.91
N ASP A 82 -7.63 16.34 25.10
CA ASP A 82 -7.01 15.15 25.66
C ASP A 82 -7.55 13.93 24.90
N PHE A 83 -6.68 13.26 24.13
CA PHE A 83 -7.09 12.09 23.34
C PHE A 83 -7.46 10.88 24.23
N GLY A 84 -6.87 10.75 25.42
CA GLY A 84 -7.20 9.68 26.36
C GLY A 84 -8.62 9.82 26.92
N LEU A 85 -9.10 11.05 27.11
CA LEU A 85 -10.51 11.32 27.43
C LEU A 85 -11.41 11.20 26.20
N LEU A 86 -11.01 11.79 25.07
CA LEU A 86 -11.80 11.78 23.84
C LEU A 86 -12.06 10.36 23.33
N SER A 87 -11.05 9.48 23.36
CA SER A 87 -11.14 8.08 22.90
C SER A 87 -12.09 7.20 23.70
N GLN A 88 -12.56 7.66 24.86
CA GLN A 88 -13.62 7.01 25.61
C GLN A 88 -15.02 7.35 25.09
N LEU A 89 -15.14 8.37 24.24
CA LEU A 89 -16.38 8.73 23.56
C LEU A 89 -16.52 7.93 22.26
N ALA A 90 -17.71 7.40 22.06
CA ALA A 90 -18.11 6.64 20.90
C ALA A 90 -19.56 7.00 20.60
N PHE A 91 -19.87 7.24 19.32
CA PHE A 91 -21.19 7.70 18.89
C PHE A 91 -21.74 6.73 17.85
N SER A 92 -22.96 6.26 18.04
CA SER A 92 -23.72 5.65 16.95
C SER A 92 -23.97 6.68 15.84
N LYS A 93 -24.43 6.22 14.67
CA LYS A 93 -24.87 7.12 13.60
C LYS A 93 -25.90 8.12 14.14
N ASP A 94 -26.94 7.67 14.83
CA ASP A 94 -28.00 8.57 15.31
C ASP A 94 -27.52 9.62 16.34
N GLU A 95 -26.46 9.32 17.09
CA GLU A 95 -25.91 10.23 18.13
C GLU A 95 -24.92 11.28 17.58
N ALA A 96 -24.34 11.08 16.39
CA ALA A 96 -23.15 11.81 15.92
C ALA A 96 -23.38 13.29 15.54
N PHE A 97 -24.49 13.91 15.95
CA PHE A 97 -24.85 15.33 15.69
C PHE A 97 -25.03 15.68 14.20
N ILE A 98 -25.49 14.74 13.38
CA ILE A 98 -25.76 14.94 11.96
C ILE A 98 -27.19 14.47 11.68
N ASP A 99 -28.01 15.25 10.98
CA ASP A 99 -29.22 14.69 10.38
C ASP A 99 -28.81 13.74 9.24
N PHE A 100 -29.00 12.44 9.47
CA PHE A 100 -28.58 11.34 8.59
C PHE A 100 -29.59 11.06 7.49
N GLU A 101 -29.75 11.97 6.53
CA GLU A 101 -30.38 11.62 5.25
C GLU A 101 -29.38 11.80 4.11
N SER A 102 -28.68 10.72 3.76
CA SER A 102 -27.85 10.69 2.55
C SER A 102 -28.70 10.27 1.35
N SER A 103 -29.01 11.21 0.46
CA SER A 103 -29.31 10.83 -0.92
C SER A 103 -28.00 10.40 -1.61
N PRO A 104 -28.01 9.34 -2.44
CA PRO A 104 -26.80 8.82 -3.13
C PRO A 104 -26.06 9.82 -4.04
N ASN A 105 -26.59 11.02 -4.24
CA ASN A 105 -26.01 12.07 -5.09
C ASN A 105 -25.69 13.37 -4.32
N GLN A 106 -25.79 13.36 -2.99
CA GLN A 106 -25.51 14.58 -2.23
C GLN A 106 -24.00 14.81 -2.13
N MET A 107 -23.52 15.89 -2.75
CA MET A 107 -22.12 16.34 -2.62
C MET A 107 -21.76 16.53 -1.15
N ILE A 108 -20.49 16.26 -0.80
CA ILE A 108 -19.96 16.54 0.54
C ILE A 108 -20.14 18.04 0.83
N ASP A 109 -20.60 18.37 2.04
CA ASP A 109 -20.76 19.74 2.50
C ASP A 109 -20.29 19.90 3.95
N ALA A 110 -20.08 21.15 4.36
CA ALA A 110 -19.73 21.49 5.74
C ALA A 110 -20.93 22.13 6.45
N TYR A 111 -21.23 21.63 7.64
CA TYR A 111 -22.38 22.03 8.43
C TYR A 111 -21.92 22.62 9.75
N GLN A 112 -22.66 23.60 10.24
CA GLN A 112 -22.41 24.18 11.56
C GLN A 112 -23.59 23.88 12.48
N VAL A 113 -23.28 23.44 13.70
CA VAL A 113 -24.23 23.34 14.80
C VAL A 113 -23.76 24.20 15.97
N ASN A 114 -24.69 24.92 16.59
CA ASN A 114 -24.43 25.72 17.78
C ASN A 114 -24.99 24.99 19.00
N ILE A 115 -24.08 24.53 19.85
CA ILE A 115 -24.40 23.70 21.00
C ILE A 115 -24.51 24.62 22.21
N LYS A 116 -25.74 24.97 22.58
CA LYS A 116 -26.01 25.74 23.80
C LYS A 116 -25.80 24.88 25.05
N LYS A 117 -26.30 23.65 25.01
CA LYS A 117 -26.13 22.62 26.04
C LYS A 117 -26.40 21.27 25.37
N ARG A 118 -25.62 20.24 25.67
CA ARG A 118 -25.94 18.86 25.26
C ARG A 118 -27.17 18.35 25.99
N ASP A 119 -27.92 17.48 25.33
CA ASP A 119 -29.10 16.84 25.93
C ASP A 119 -28.67 15.73 26.88
N ASP A 120 -28.87 15.93 28.18
CA ASP A 120 -28.52 14.95 29.21
C ASP A 120 -29.31 13.64 29.06
N ALA A 121 -30.44 13.63 28.33
CA ALA A 121 -31.22 12.43 28.08
C ALA A 121 -30.62 11.51 26.99
N LEU A 122 -29.75 12.05 26.13
CA LEU A 122 -29.12 11.30 25.03
C LEU A 122 -27.78 10.67 25.42
N PHE A 123 -27.20 11.03 26.56
CA PHE A 123 -25.85 10.61 26.94
C PHE A 123 -25.81 10.04 28.36
N SER A 124 -24.94 9.05 28.57
CA SER A 124 -24.65 8.51 29.90
C SER A 124 -23.98 9.55 30.80
N GLU A 125 -24.10 9.38 32.13
CA GLU A 125 -23.42 10.25 33.11
C GLU A 125 -21.91 10.34 32.87
N ASN A 126 -21.27 9.23 32.49
CA ASN A 126 -19.84 9.20 32.16
C ASN A 126 -19.51 10.05 30.92
N GLN A 127 -20.31 9.95 29.85
CA GLN A 127 -20.13 10.78 28.65
C GLN A 127 -20.33 12.27 28.98
N ILE A 128 -21.32 12.60 29.82
CA ILE A 128 -21.58 13.97 30.27
C ILE A 128 -20.37 14.52 31.03
N ASP A 129 -19.77 13.73 31.92
CA ASP A 129 -18.58 14.13 32.67
C ASP A 129 -17.38 14.37 31.72
N ILE A 130 -17.15 13.46 30.77
CA ILE A 130 -16.11 13.63 29.76
C ILE A 130 -16.35 14.90 28.93
N PHE A 131 -17.59 15.19 28.51
CA PHE A 131 -17.90 16.44 27.79
C PHE A 131 -17.57 17.69 28.62
N LYS A 132 -17.82 17.68 29.93
CA LYS A 132 -17.45 18.79 30.82
C LYS A 132 -15.94 18.95 30.91
N GLN A 133 -15.20 17.85 31.07
CA GLN A 133 -13.73 17.86 31.12
C GLN A 133 -13.11 18.35 29.80
N LEU A 134 -13.67 17.95 28.66
CA LEU A 134 -13.22 18.41 27.33
C LEU A 134 -13.64 19.85 27.00
N GLY A 135 -14.57 20.42 27.79
CA GLY A 135 -15.18 21.73 27.57
C GLY A 135 -16.26 21.74 26.49
N THR A 136 -16.72 20.58 26.03
CA THR A 136 -17.71 20.43 24.94
C THR A 136 -19.12 20.14 25.46
N TYR A 137 -19.43 20.44 26.72
CA TYR A 137 -20.76 20.23 27.29
C TYR A 137 -21.78 21.29 26.84
N SER A 138 -21.34 22.54 26.69
CA SER A 138 -22.20 23.68 26.41
C SER A 138 -21.40 24.82 25.79
N ASP A 139 -22.12 25.77 25.18
CA ASP A 139 -21.62 27.06 24.73
C ASP A 139 -20.49 27.05 23.69
N PHE A 140 -20.64 26.31 22.60
CA PHE A 140 -19.70 26.33 21.47
C PHE A 140 -20.40 26.09 20.13
N ALA A 141 -19.71 26.43 19.05
CA ALA A 141 -20.08 26.06 17.69
C ALA A 141 -19.17 24.92 17.20
N SER A 142 -19.75 23.96 16.51
CA SER A 142 -19.02 22.89 15.84
C SER A 142 -19.29 22.98 14.33
N LEU A 143 -18.22 23.13 13.56
CA LEU A 143 -18.22 22.95 12.12
C LEU A 143 -17.80 21.53 11.80
N TYR A 144 -18.61 20.80 11.04
CA TYR A 144 -18.33 19.40 10.72
C TYR A 144 -18.60 19.07 9.26
N ALA A 145 -17.87 18.09 8.73
CA ALA A 145 -18.04 17.60 7.37
C ALA A 145 -17.83 16.07 7.32
N PRO A 146 -18.73 15.32 6.67
CA PRO A 146 -18.60 13.87 6.56
C PRO A 146 -17.53 13.48 5.54
N ILE A 147 -16.82 12.40 5.83
CA ILE A 147 -15.95 11.71 4.86
C ILE A 147 -16.74 10.55 4.26
N LYS A 148 -16.72 10.42 2.93
CA LYS A 148 -17.48 9.40 2.21
C LYS A 148 -16.58 8.44 1.42
N PHE A 149 -17.05 7.21 1.27
CA PHE A 149 -16.52 6.20 0.36
C PHE A 149 -17.70 5.40 -0.22
N ASP A 150 -17.82 5.33 -1.55
CA ASP A 150 -18.96 4.68 -2.24
C ASP A 150 -20.33 5.11 -1.64
N GLU A 151 -20.54 6.42 -1.46
CA GLU A 151 -21.69 7.06 -0.79
C GLU A 151 -21.86 6.80 0.71
N LEU A 152 -21.16 5.82 1.28
CA LEU A 152 -21.16 5.55 2.71
C LEU A 152 -20.31 6.56 3.45
N LYS A 153 -20.85 7.14 4.51
CA LYS A 153 -20.08 7.96 5.45
C LYS A 153 -19.16 7.03 6.25
N ILE A 154 -17.86 7.26 6.14
CA ILE A 154 -16.81 6.46 6.80
C ILE A 154 -16.08 7.24 7.89
N GLY A 155 -16.32 8.54 7.98
CA GLY A 155 -15.70 9.38 8.99
C GLY A 155 -16.37 10.73 9.12
N LEU A 156 -15.97 11.46 10.14
CA LEU A 156 -16.48 12.79 10.46
C LEU A 156 -15.32 13.69 10.88
N LEU A 157 -15.18 14.82 10.20
CA LEU A 157 -14.22 15.85 10.56
C LEU A 157 -14.94 16.95 11.33
N CYS A 158 -14.47 17.28 12.53
CA CYS A 158 -15.05 18.32 13.39
C CYS A 158 -14.01 19.37 13.78
N ILE A 159 -14.42 20.63 13.79
CA ILE A 159 -13.67 21.78 14.27
C ILE A 159 -14.59 22.61 15.15
N GLU A 160 -14.12 22.97 16.34
CA GLU A 160 -14.90 23.71 17.32
C GLU A 160 -14.36 25.13 17.57
N ASN A 161 -15.31 26.05 17.77
CA ASN A 161 -15.13 27.46 18.11
C ASN A 161 -15.95 27.76 19.38
N PHE A 162 -15.27 28.11 20.47
CA PHE A 162 -15.83 28.42 21.78
C PHE A 162 -16.08 29.92 21.99
N ASP A 163 -15.43 30.79 21.21
CA ASP A 163 -15.48 32.25 21.39
C ASP A 163 -16.59 32.90 20.55
N GLU A 164 -16.41 32.95 19.23
CA GLU A 164 -17.27 33.72 18.31
C GLU A 164 -18.56 32.97 17.94
N LYS A 165 -18.63 31.67 18.26
CA LYS A 165 -19.78 30.76 18.04
C LYS A 165 -20.38 30.82 16.64
N MET A 166 -19.60 31.24 15.64
CA MET A 166 -19.91 31.23 14.21
C MET A 166 -18.66 30.95 13.38
N PHE A 167 -18.84 30.26 12.25
CA PHE A 167 -17.80 30.08 11.24
C PHE A 167 -18.15 30.87 9.99
N SER A 168 -17.16 31.52 9.38
CA SER A 168 -17.31 32.19 8.10
C SER A 168 -17.63 31.22 6.96
N GLU A 169 -18.24 31.73 5.89
CA GLU A 169 -18.49 30.96 4.67
C GLU A 169 -17.19 30.45 4.02
N THR A 170 -16.09 31.20 4.17
CA THR A 170 -14.76 30.73 3.75
C THR A 170 -14.32 29.52 4.56
N SER A 171 -14.48 29.52 5.88
CA SER A 171 -14.12 28.39 6.74
C SER A 171 -14.96 27.14 6.46
N ARG A 172 -16.26 27.31 6.18
CA ARG A 172 -17.14 26.23 5.69
C ARG A 172 -16.63 25.64 4.38
N LEU A 173 -16.29 26.49 3.41
CA LEU A 173 -15.75 26.04 2.12
C LEU A 173 -14.41 25.32 2.28
N VAL A 174 -13.52 25.81 3.14
CA VAL A 174 -12.26 25.13 3.46
C VAL A 174 -12.55 23.75 4.02
N LEU A 175 -13.39 23.61 5.06
CA LEU A 175 -13.66 22.29 5.64
C LEU A 175 -14.26 21.31 4.62
N LYS A 176 -15.19 21.80 3.79
CA LYS A 176 -15.79 21.03 2.68
C LYS A 176 -14.74 20.50 1.71
N ILE A 177 -13.81 21.34 1.26
CA ILE A 177 -12.73 20.95 0.35
C ILE A 177 -11.86 19.88 1.00
N PHE A 178 -11.49 20.06 2.27
CA PHE A 178 -10.69 19.10 3.02
C PHE A 178 -11.40 17.75 3.15
N ALA A 179 -12.68 17.74 3.50
CA ALA A 179 -13.48 16.52 3.58
C ALA A 179 -13.58 15.78 2.22
N GLN A 180 -13.74 16.52 1.11
CA GLN A 180 -13.74 15.93 -0.22
C GLN A 180 -12.38 15.31 -0.58
N LEU A 181 -11.28 16.00 -0.28
CA LEU A 181 -9.94 15.49 -0.57
C LEU A 181 -9.58 14.26 0.28
N ILE A 182 -9.97 14.26 1.55
CA ILE A 182 -9.83 13.09 2.43
C ILE A 182 -10.63 11.90 1.88
N SER A 183 -11.87 12.14 1.46
CA SER A 183 -12.74 11.11 0.87
C SER A 183 -12.10 10.50 -0.39
N ASN A 184 -11.61 11.34 -1.30
CA ASN A 184 -10.94 10.89 -2.52
C ASN A 184 -9.67 10.08 -2.22
N PHE A 185 -8.84 10.54 -1.27
CA PHE A 185 -7.65 9.81 -0.86
C PHE A 185 -7.99 8.44 -0.27
N TYR A 186 -9.02 8.38 0.59
CA TYR A 186 -9.49 7.13 1.15
C TYR A 186 -9.94 6.16 0.05
N SER A 187 -10.73 6.64 -0.91
CA SER A 187 -11.15 5.84 -2.06
C SER A 187 -9.95 5.29 -2.83
N LEU A 188 -8.97 6.13 -3.14
CA LEU A 188 -7.75 5.71 -3.83
C LEU A 188 -6.96 4.66 -3.05
N LYS A 189 -6.80 4.83 -1.73
CA LYS A 189 -6.11 3.85 -0.89
C LYS A 189 -6.84 2.51 -0.84
N VAL A 190 -8.16 2.52 -0.65
CA VAL A 190 -8.96 1.29 -0.66
C VAL A 190 -8.89 0.60 -2.03
N HIS A 191 -8.96 1.36 -3.13
CA HIS A 191 -8.78 0.79 -4.47
C HIS A 191 -7.40 0.15 -4.63
N GLN A 192 -6.32 0.83 -4.22
CA GLN A 192 -4.96 0.30 -4.27
C GLN A 192 -4.80 -0.97 -3.43
N GLU A 193 -5.36 -1.03 -2.23
CA GLU A 193 -5.33 -2.22 -1.38
C GLU A 193 -6.12 -3.38 -1.99
N ARG A 194 -7.31 -3.11 -2.55
CA ARG A 194 -8.12 -4.11 -3.25
C ARG A 194 -7.43 -4.64 -4.50
N GLU A 195 -6.74 -3.80 -5.27
CA GLU A 195 -5.93 -4.22 -6.42
C GLU A 195 -4.74 -5.08 -5.97
N ASN A 196 -4.00 -4.66 -4.94
CA ASN A 196 -2.89 -5.47 -4.40
C ASN A 196 -3.34 -6.82 -3.83
N LYS A 197 -4.52 -6.86 -3.19
CA LYS A 197 -5.13 -8.11 -2.70
C LYS A 197 -5.50 -9.03 -3.87
N ARG A 198 -6.21 -8.51 -4.88
CA ARG A 198 -6.56 -9.25 -6.09
C ARG A 198 -5.33 -9.78 -6.81
N TYR A 199 -4.28 -8.97 -6.92
CA TYR A 199 -2.99 -9.40 -7.46
C TYR A 199 -2.45 -10.64 -6.72
N LYS A 200 -2.37 -10.61 -5.39
CA LYS A 200 -1.91 -11.75 -4.59
C LYS A 200 -2.79 -12.98 -4.74
N GLU A 201 -4.11 -12.80 -4.79
CA GLU A 201 -5.08 -13.88 -4.99
C GLU A 201 -4.90 -14.55 -6.36
N ILE A 202 -4.65 -13.77 -7.43
CA ILE A 202 -4.34 -14.30 -8.76
C ILE A 202 -3.04 -15.10 -8.74
N ILE A 203 -1.98 -14.56 -8.15
CA ILE A 203 -0.69 -15.27 -8.03
C ILE A 203 -0.88 -16.61 -7.29
N ASN A 204 -1.56 -16.59 -6.15
CA ASN A 204 -1.82 -17.82 -5.37
C ASN A 204 -2.67 -18.83 -6.14
N ALA A 205 -3.65 -18.38 -6.92
CA ALA A 205 -4.45 -19.25 -7.77
C ALA A 205 -3.62 -19.91 -8.88
N LEU A 206 -2.70 -19.16 -9.50
CA LEU A 206 -1.77 -19.70 -10.51
C LEU A 206 -0.82 -20.74 -9.90
N VAL A 207 -0.26 -20.47 -8.71
CA VAL A 207 0.58 -21.43 -7.97
C VAL A 207 -0.19 -22.70 -7.66
N SER A 208 -1.40 -22.55 -7.10
CA SER A 208 -2.27 -23.69 -6.76
C SER A 208 -2.57 -24.56 -7.97
N ALA A 209 -2.74 -23.97 -9.16
CA ALA A 209 -2.99 -24.71 -10.39
C ALA A 209 -1.79 -25.58 -10.80
N ILE A 210 -0.55 -25.13 -10.54
CA ILE A 210 0.67 -25.92 -10.78
C ILE A 210 0.79 -27.03 -9.74
N GLU A 211 0.59 -26.72 -8.45
CA GLU A 211 0.71 -27.68 -7.35
C GLU A 211 -0.27 -28.85 -7.48
N VAL A 212 -1.48 -28.59 -8.00
CA VAL A 212 -2.44 -29.66 -8.34
C VAL A 212 -1.92 -30.59 -9.44
N LYS A 213 -1.11 -30.08 -10.35
CA LYS A 213 -0.57 -30.85 -11.48
C LYS A 213 0.73 -31.58 -11.14
N ASP A 214 1.59 -30.94 -10.37
CA ASP A 214 2.88 -31.43 -9.93
C ASP A 214 2.92 -31.53 -8.40
N VAL A 215 2.68 -32.74 -7.90
CA VAL A 215 2.57 -33.05 -6.47
C VAL A 215 3.86 -32.68 -5.70
N TYR A 216 4.99 -32.54 -6.39
CA TYR A 216 6.27 -32.19 -5.76
C TYR A 216 6.49 -30.70 -5.58
N THR A 217 5.63 -29.86 -6.17
CA THR A 217 5.75 -28.41 -6.09
C THR A 217 5.05 -27.80 -4.87
N GLU A 218 4.38 -28.60 -4.04
CA GLU A 218 3.69 -28.10 -2.84
C GLU A 218 4.65 -27.35 -1.91
N GLY A 219 4.42 -26.04 -1.79
CA GLY A 219 5.24 -25.12 -1.00
C GLY A 219 6.64 -24.85 -1.58
N HIS A 220 7.04 -25.47 -2.69
CA HIS A 220 8.34 -25.26 -3.36
C HIS A 220 8.47 -23.82 -3.85
N ALA A 221 7.48 -23.34 -4.60
CA ALA A 221 7.46 -21.96 -5.11
C ALA A 221 7.66 -20.92 -3.99
N LYS A 222 7.05 -21.17 -2.82
CA LYS A 222 7.21 -20.31 -1.65
C LYS A 222 8.63 -20.36 -1.09
N ARG A 223 9.21 -21.55 -0.91
CA ARG A 223 10.60 -21.70 -0.41
C ARG A 223 11.62 -21.05 -1.36
N VAL A 224 11.47 -21.25 -2.67
CA VAL A 224 12.31 -20.61 -3.69
C VAL A 224 12.20 -19.09 -3.60
N SER A 225 11.00 -18.55 -3.44
CA SER A 225 10.78 -17.11 -3.25
C SER A 225 11.46 -16.59 -1.97
N ASP A 226 11.28 -17.29 -0.84
CA ASP A 226 11.88 -16.91 0.45
C ASP A 226 13.42 -16.91 0.38
N ILE A 227 14.02 -17.94 -0.24
CA ILE A 227 15.47 -18.03 -0.46
C ILE A 227 15.94 -16.91 -1.40
N SER A 228 15.24 -16.68 -2.51
CA SER A 228 15.55 -15.62 -3.47
C SER A 228 15.56 -14.24 -2.81
N LEU A 229 14.57 -13.95 -1.97
CA LEU A 229 14.49 -12.70 -1.23
C LEU A 229 15.60 -12.57 -0.18
N LYS A 230 15.98 -13.68 0.49
CA LYS A 230 17.09 -13.70 1.45
C LYS A 230 18.41 -13.37 0.75
N LEU A 231 18.68 -13.98 -0.41
CA LEU A 231 19.85 -13.70 -1.24
C LEU A 231 19.85 -12.24 -1.74
N ALA A 232 18.76 -11.80 -2.37
CA ALA A 232 18.65 -10.46 -2.93
C ALA A 232 18.88 -9.36 -1.88
N LYS A 233 18.29 -9.50 -0.68
CA LYS A 233 18.53 -8.58 0.43
C LYS A 233 20.00 -8.58 0.87
N ALA A 234 20.62 -9.75 0.99
CA ALA A 234 22.02 -9.87 1.38
C ALA A 234 23.01 -9.34 0.32
N MET A 235 22.56 -9.21 -0.93
CA MET A 235 23.28 -8.60 -2.05
C MET A 235 22.96 -7.10 -2.24
N ASN A 236 22.16 -6.50 -1.33
CA ASN A 236 21.72 -5.11 -1.40
C ASN A 236 20.93 -4.75 -2.68
N ILE A 237 20.16 -5.70 -3.21
CA ILE A 237 19.24 -5.43 -4.31
C ILE A 237 18.17 -4.42 -3.86
N PRO A 238 17.88 -3.36 -4.64
CA PRO A 238 16.93 -2.32 -4.26
C PRO A 238 15.53 -2.86 -3.92
N ALA A 239 14.87 -2.25 -2.92
CA ALA A 239 13.57 -2.70 -2.42
C ALA A 239 12.47 -2.75 -3.50
N ASN A 240 12.53 -1.85 -4.50
CA ASN A 240 11.59 -1.84 -5.62
C ASN A 240 11.75 -3.05 -6.56
N ARG A 241 12.91 -3.72 -6.56
CA ARG A 241 13.16 -4.95 -7.35
C ARG A 241 12.71 -6.22 -6.62
N LEU A 242 12.70 -6.20 -5.28
CA LEU A 242 12.37 -7.38 -4.47
C LEU A 242 10.98 -7.94 -4.79
N LYS A 243 9.99 -7.08 -5.06
CA LYS A 243 8.62 -7.53 -5.44
C LYS A 243 8.61 -8.26 -6.79
N ILE A 244 9.46 -7.85 -7.74
CA ILE A 244 9.59 -8.51 -9.04
C ILE A 244 10.24 -9.88 -8.87
N ILE A 245 11.31 -9.96 -8.05
CA ILE A 245 11.98 -11.22 -7.71
C ILE A 245 11.01 -12.18 -7.01
N GLU A 246 10.27 -11.69 -6.01
CA GLU A 246 9.29 -12.48 -5.25
C GLU A 246 8.28 -13.13 -6.20
N THR A 247 7.65 -12.34 -7.07
CA THR A 247 6.64 -12.85 -8.01
C THR A 247 7.26 -13.78 -9.06
N ALA A 248 8.42 -13.44 -9.63
CA ALA A 248 9.08 -14.28 -10.61
C ALA A 248 9.52 -15.63 -10.01
N ALA A 249 10.05 -15.62 -8.79
CA ALA A 249 10.40 -16.83 -8.07
C ALA A 249 9.16 -17.70 -7.78
N ILE A 250 8.03 -17.10 -7.40
CA ILE A 250 6.79 -17.83 -7.17
C ILE A 250 6.27 -18.48 -8.47
N LEU A 251 6.41 -17.79 -9.60
CA LEU A 251 5.84 -18.21 -10.88
C LEU A 251 6.83 -18.88 -11.84
N HIS A 252 8.09 -19.12 -11.44
CA HIS A 252 9.15 -19.62 -12.35
C HIS A 252 8.73 -20.88 -13.11
N ASP A 253 7.97 -21.75 -12.45
CA ASP A 253 7.54 -23.05 -12.95
C ASP A 253 6.12 -23.07 -13.58
N ILE A 254 5.43 -21.93 -13.72
CA ILE A 254 4.03 -21.90 -14.22
C ILE A 254 3.84 -22.57 -15.58
N GLY A 255 4.88 -22.57 -16.42
CA GLY A 255 4.83 -23.24 -17.72
C GLY A 255 4.73 -24.76 -17.64
N LYS A 256 5.04 -25.40 -16.50
CA LYS A 256 4.88 -26.85 -16.30
C LYS A 256 3.41 -27.28 -16.42
N ILE A 257 2.46 -26.34 -16.35
CA ILE A 257 1.05 -26.58 -16.69
C ILE A 257 0.87 -27.10 -18.14
N GLY A 258 1.83 -26.88 -19.03
CA GLY A 258 1.85 -27.44 -20.39
C GLY A 258 2.45 -28.85 -20.49
N THR A 259 3.18 -29.31 -19.48
CA THR A 259 3.91 -30.59 -19.50
C THR A 259 3.01 -31.77 -19.13
N PRO A 260 3.07 -32.92 -19.81
CA PRO A 260 2.30 -34.11 -19.44
C PRO A 260 2.55 -34.58 -17.99
N THR A 261 1.48 -34.93 -17.29
CA THR A 261 1.51 -35.32 -15.86
C THR A 261 2.34 -36.59 -15.64
N GLU A 262 2.34 -37.51 -16.61
CA GLU A 262 3.11 -38.76 -16.58
C GLU A 262 4.61 -38.50 -16.64
N ILE A 263 5.03 -37.42 -17.31
CA ILE A 263 6.43 -36.98 -17.38
C ILE A 263 6.82 -36.28 -16.08
N LEU A 264 6.01 -35.31 -15.62
CA LEU A 264 6.30 -34.56 -14.39
C LEU A 264 6.39 -35.47 -13.15
N ASN A 265 5.48 -36.44 -13.04
CA ASN A 265 5.38 -37.31 -11.87
C ASN A 265 6.12 -38.65 -12.02
N LYS A 266 6.99 -38.78 -13.03
CA LYS A 266 7.76 -40.00 -13.28
C LYS A 266 8.71 -40.29 -12.11
N LYS A 267 8.70 -41.54 -11.61
CA LYS A 267 9.57 -41.97 -10.48
C LYS A 267 10.99 -42.36 -10.91
N SER A 268 11.21 -42.61 -12.19
CA SER A 268 12.53 -42.92 -12.75
C SER A 268 13.09 -41.72 -13.51
N ASN A 269 14.38 -41.77 -13.85
CA ASN A 269 15.02 -40.72 -14.64
C ASN A 269 14.27 -40.47 -15.96
N LEU A 270 14.17 -39.19 -16.32
CA LEU A 270 13.63 -38.78 -17.61
C LEU A 270 14.54 -39.27 -18.74
N THR A 271 13.94 -39.67 -19.86
CA THR A 271 14.67 -39.84 -21.13
C THR A 271 15.08 -38.48 -21.68
N LYS A 272 15.99 -38.46 -22.66
CA LYS A 272 16.38 -37.20 -23.32
C LYS A 272 15.16 -36.49 -23.93
N ASP A 273 14.28 -37.23 -24.61
CA ASP A 273 13.09 -36.66 -25.24
C ASP A 273 12.09 -36.11 -24.21
N GLU A 274 11.90 -36.82 -23.09
CA GLU A 274 11.06 -36.35 -21.98
C GLU A 274 11.65 -35.08 -21.34
N TYR A 275 12.97 -35.01 -21.19
CA TYR A 275 13.65 -33.83 -20.66
C TYR A 275 13.50 -32.61 -21.58
N GLU A 276 13.60 -32.78 -22.90
CA GLU A 276 13.33 -31.71 -23.87
C GLU A 276 11.87 -31.21 -23.80
N ILE A 277 10.91 -32.06 -23.42
CA ILE A 277 9.53 -31.63 -23.16
C ILE A 277 9.47 -30.74 -21.90
N VAL A 278 10.16 -31.11 -20.82
CA VAL A 278 10.20 -30.32 -19.58
C VAL A 278 10.90 -28.97 -19.80
N LYS A 279 11.99 -28.93 -20.57
CA LYS A 279 12.73 -27.70 -20.91
C LYS A 279 11.91 -26.63 -21.63
N ARG A 280 10.70 -26.96 -22.11
CA ARG A 280 9.80 -25.99 -22.75
C ARG A 280 9.05 -25.11 -21.76
N HIS A 281 9.02 -25.45 -20.47
CA HIS A 281 8.22 -24.68 -19.52
C HIS A 281 8.61 -23.19 -19.41
N PRO A 282 9.85 -22.72 -19.62
CA PRO A 282 10.11 -21.27 -19.62
C PRO A 282 9.41 -20.57 -20.80
N LEU A 283 9.40 -21.20 -21.98
CA LEU A 283 8.67 -20.70 -23.15
C LEU A 283 7.15 -20.68 -22.92
N ASP A 284 6.62 -21.72 -22.27
CA ASP A 284 5.19 -21.78 -21.96
C ASP A 284 4.81 -20.82 -20.83
N ALA A 285 5.68 -20.59 -19.85
CA ALA A 285 5.53 -19.54 -18.84
C ALA A 285 5.44 -18.16 -19.50
N LYS A 286 6.32 -17.87 -20.46
CA LYS A 286 6.26 -16.63 -21.27
C LYS A 286 4.92 -16.46 -22.01
N LYS A 287 4.36 -17.54 -22.57
CA LYS A 287 3.04 -17.50 -23.24
C LYS A 287 1.86 -17.27 -22.29
N ILE A 288 1.96 -17.77 -21.06
CA ILE A 288 0.92 -17.65 -20.03
C ILE A 288 0.99 -16.25 -19.40
N LEU A 289 2.14 -15.91 -18.85
CA LEU A 289 2.37 -14.66 -18.11
C LEU A 289 2.43 -13.44 -19.01
N GLY A 290 2.87 -13.59 -20.28
CA GLY A 290 2.91 -12.49 -21.25
C GLY A 290 1.54 -11.95 -21.67
N LYS A 291 0.45 -12.54 -21.19
CA LYS A 291 -0.92 -12.01 -21.35
C LYS A 291 -1.32 -11.03 -20.26
N ILE A 292 -0.51 -10.91 -19.21
CA ILE A 292 -0.78 -10.04 -18.06
C ILE A 292 0.00 -8.74 -18.26
N GLU A 293 -0.72 -7.62 -18.34
CA GLU A 293 -0.11 -6.30 -18.43
C GLU A 293 0.72 -6.01 -17.16
N GLY A 294 1.94 -5.46 -17.33
CA GLY A 294 2.84 -5.15 -16.22
C GLY A 294 3.68 -6.34 -15.73
N PHE A 295 3.63 -7.49 -16.42
CA PHE A 295 4.44 -8.68 -16.09
C PHE A 295 5.68 -8.81 -16.97
N GLU A 296 6.03 -7.84 -17.80
CA GLU A 296 7.10 -7.94 -18.80
C GLU A 296 8.44 -8.35 -18.16
N GLU A 297 8.78 -7.76 -17.01
CA GLU A 297 9.99 -8.12 -16.28
C GLU A 297 9.89 -9.49 -15.61
N ILE A 298 8.74 -9.81 -15.00
CA ILE A 298 8.49 -11.12 -14.38
C ILE A 298 8.62 -12.23 -15.44
N VAL A 299 8.06 -12.00 -16.62
CA VAL A 299 8.16 -12.89 -17.78
C VAL A 299 9.62 -13.10 -18.17
N ASN A 300 10.43 -12.04 -18.25
CA ASN A 300 11.85 -12.19 -18.58
C ASN A 300 12.62 -13.00 -17.53
N LEU A 301 12.39 -12.75 -16.24
CA LEU A 301 13.06 -13.49 -15.17
C LEU A 301 12.66 -14.96 -15.13
N THR A 302 11.36 -15.25 -15.24
CA THR A 302 10.84 -16.63 -15.34
C THR A 302 11.28 -17.32 -16.62
N TYR A 303 11.51 -16.59 -17.72
CA TYR A 303 12.02 -17.16 -18.96
C TYR A 303 13.48 -17.60 -18.84
N MET A 304 14.29 -16.85 -18.09
CA MET A 304 15.75 -17.02 -18.02
C MET A 304 16.25 -17.77 -16.78
N HIS A 305 15.37 -18.24 -15.88
CA HIS A 305 15.81 -18.85 -14.61
C HIS A 305 16.58 -20.18 -14.77
N HIS A 306 16.64 -20.75 -15.98
CA HIS A 306 17.46 -21.92 -16.30
C HIS A 306 18.70 -21.59 -17.16
N GLU A 307 19.00 -20.32 -17.39
CA GLU A 307 20.24 -19.90 -18.05
C GLU A 307 21.43 -20.00 -17.09
N HIS A 308 22.46 -20.73 -17.47
CA HIS A 308 23.65 -20.92 -16.64
C HIS A 308 24.65 -19.78 -16.87
N TYR A 309 25.41 -19.41 -15.84
CA TYR A 309 26.39 -18.33 -15.93
C TYR A 309 27.42 -18.53 -17.08
N ASP A 310 27.76 -19.78 -17.41
CA ASP A 310 28.68 -20.14 -18.49
C ASP A 310 28.04 -20.30 -19.89
N GLY A 311 26.72 -20.08 -20.04
CA GLY A 311 26.00 -20.24 -21.31
C GLY A 311 25.58 -21.68 -21.63
N SER A 312 25.82 -22.65 -20.74
CA SER A 312 25.38 -24.04 -20.94
C SER A 312 23.88 -24.28 -20.65
N GLY A 313 23.17 -23.25 -20.19
CA GLY A 313 21.76 -23.29 -19.81
C GLY A 313 20.79 -23.22 -20.99
N TYR A 314 19.53 -22.94 -20.67
CA TYR A 314 18.44 -22.82 -21.64
C TYR A 314 17.42 -21.76 -21.15
N PRO A 315 16.58 -21.19 -22.03
CA PRO A 315 16.28 -21.57 -23.42
C PRO A 315 17.17 -20.97 -24.52
N GLU A 316 17.88 -19.88 -24.28
CA GLU A 316 18.65 -19.13 -25.28
C GLU A 316 20.17 -19.40 -25.19
N GLY A 317 20.67 -19.90 -24.06
CA GLY A 317 22.10 -20.12 -23.84
C GLY A 317 22.85 -18.81 -23.54
N LEU A 318 22.20 -17.91 -22.81
CA LEU A 318 22.78 -16.63 -22.38
C LEU A 318 23.88 -16.86 -21.35
N SER A 319 24.86 -15.96 -21.30
CA SER A 319 26.01 -16.09 -20.39
C SER A 319 26.25 -14.82 -19.56
N GLY A 320 26.81 -15.01 -18.36
CA GLY A 320 27.28 -13.92 -17.52
C GLY A 320 26.26 -12.79 -17.29
N ASP A 321 26.60 -11.59 -17.75
CA ASP A 321 25.81 -10.37 -17.57
C ASP A 321 24.65 -10.23 -18.56
N GLU A 322 24.52 -11.13 -19.55
CA GLU A 322 23.36 -11.20 -20.43
C GLU A 322 22.12 -11.69 -19.67
N ILE A 323 22.32 -12.39 -18.55
CA ILE A 323 21.27 -12.88 -17.67
C ILE A 323 21.05 -11.84 -16.57
N PRO A 324 19.82 -11.33 -16.34
CA PRO A 324 19.55 -10.45 -15.21
C PRO A 324 19.96 -11.10 -13.88
N ILE A 325 20.61 -10.34 -12.99
CA ILE A 325 21.07 -10.86 -11.70
C ILE A 325 19.92 -11.47 -10.88
N GLU A 326 18.71 -10.93 -11.04
CA GLU A 326 17.49 -11.47 -10.43
C GLU A 326 17.15 -12.88 -10.90
N ALA A 327 17.32 -13.20 -12.19
CA ALA A 327 17.10 -14.54 -12.71
C ALA A 327 18.17 -15.52 -12.20
N GLN A 328 19.43 -15.05 -12.09
CA GLN A 328 20.54 -15.83 -11.53
C GLN A 328 20.33 -16.13 -10.03
N ILE A 329 19.71 -15.20 -9.28
CA ILE A 329 19.29 -15.43 -7.89
C ILE A 329 18.20 -16.51 -7.82
N ILE A 330 17.16 -16.41 -8.66
CA ILE A 330 16.06 -17.37 -8.70
C ILE A 330 16.57 -18.77 -9.05
N GLN A 331 17.46 -18.88 -10.02
CA GLN A 331 18.10 -20.14 -10.39
C GLN A 331 18.82 -20.79 -9.20
N ALA A 332 19.65 -20.03 -8.50
CA ALA A 332 20.40 -20.54 -7.37
C ALA A 332 19.45 -20.96 -6.23
N ALA A 333 18.39 -20.20 -6.00
CA ALA A 333 17.36 -20.53 -5.01
C ALA A 333 16.59 -21.81 -5.36
N ASP A 334 16.18 -21.98 -6.63
CA ASP A 334 15.52 -23.20 -7.12
C ASP A 334 16.44 -24.42 -6.97
N ALA A 335 17.68 -24.32 -7.44
CA ALA A 335 18.65 -25.41 -7.31
C ALA A 335 18.90 -25.78 -5.83
N PHE A 336 19.00 -24.79 -4.94
CA PHE A 336 19.15 -25.02 -3.51
C PHE A 336 17.94 -25.75 -2.90
N ASP A 337 16.71 -25.29 -3.18
CA ASP A 337 15.50 -25.96 -2.67
C ASP A 337 15.37 -27.37 -3.26
N ALA A 338 15.66 -27.54 -4.54
CA ALA A 338 15.67 -28.82 -5.24
C ALA A 338 16.65 -29.84 -4.62
N MET A 339 17.80 -29.36 -4.13
CA MET A 339 18.82 -30.20 -3.49
C MET A 339 18.49 -30.54 -2.03
N THR A 340 17.90 -29.59 -1.30
CA THR A 340 17.63 -29.71 0.14
C THR A 340 16.24 -30.26 0.48
N SER A 341 15.32 -30.30 -0.49
CA SER A 341 13.99 -30.88 -0.33
C SER A 341 13.95 -32.37 -0.71
N LYS A 342 13.10 -33.13 -0.02
CA LYS A 342 12.84 -34.54 -0.36
C LYS A 342 12.03 -34.63 -1.66
N ARG A 343 12.45 -35.48 -2.59
CA ARG A 343 11.75 -35.78 -3.86
C ARG A 343 11.43 -37.27 -3.95
N ALA A 344 10.51 -37.69 -4.82
CA ALA A 344 10.13 -39.12 -4.91
C ALA A 344 11.26 -40.07 -5.29
N TYR A 345 12.26 -39.58 -6.01
CA TYR A 345 13.39 -40.37 -6.50
C TYR A 345 14.69 -40.15 -5.70
N ARG A 346 14.70 -39.21 -4.74
CA ARG A 346 15.91 -38.85 -3.97
C ARG A 346 15.56 -38.23 -2.62
N ASP A 347 16.27 -38.66 -1.58
CA ASP A 347 16.26 -37.98 -0.28
C ASP A 347 16.96 -36.60 -0.35
N ALA A 348 16.66 -35.74 0.63
CA ALA A 348 17.31 -34.44 0.77
C ALA A 348 18.83 -34.60 0.96
N MET A 349 19.61 -33.78 0.27
CA MET A 349 21.06 -33.71 0.47
C MET A 349 21.38 -32.96 1.77
N SER A 350 22.52 -33.30 2.39
CA SER A 350 23.02 -32.51 3.52
C SER A 350 23.42 -31.11 3.05
N ILE A 351 23.26 -30.11 3.91
CA ILE A 351 23.66 -28.73 3.60
C ILE A 351 25.14 -28.67 3.19
N GLU A 352 26.02 -29.42 3.86
CA GLU A 352 27.45 -29.47 3.52
C GLU A 352 27.67 -29.95 2.07
N THR A 353 26.97 -31.00 1.65
CA THR A 353 27.02 -31.49 0.26
C THR A 353 26.54 -30.44 -0.73
N VAL A 354 25.41 -29.77 -0.44
CA VAL A 354 24.87 -28.72 -1.30
C VAL A 354 25.85 -27.55 -1.43
N MET A 355 26.47 -27.13 -0.32
CA MET A 355 27.46 -26.04 -0.34
C MET A 355 28.71 -26.41 -1.13
N ASN A 356 29.15 -27.68 -1.12
CA ASN A 356 30.25 -28.13 -1.97
C ASN A 356 29.88 -28.06 -3.45
N ILE A 357 28.65 -28.45 -3.85
CA ILE A 357 28.17 -28.30 -5.23
C ILE A 357 28.19 -26.83 -5.65
N PHE A 358 27.70 -25.92 -4.79
CA PHE A 358 27.77 -24.48 -5.07
C PHE A 358 29.20 -23.99 -5.27
N ARG A 359 30.19 -24.48 -4.50
CA ARG A 359 31.61 -24.14 -4.70
C ARG A 359 32.15 -24.64 -6.04
N GLU A 360 31.80 -25.87 -6.42
CA GLU A 360 32.27 -26.51 -7.65
C GLU A 360 31.64 -25.90 -8.92
N GLU A 361 30.40 -25.43 -8.82
CA GLU A 361 29.61 -24.82 -9.90
C GLU A 361 29.69 -23.28 -9.93
N ARG A 362 30.50 -22.69 -9.06
CA ARG A 362 30.76 -21.24 -9.03
C ARG A 362 31.38 -20.77 -10.35
N GLY A 363 30.69 -19.89 -11.06
CA GLY A 363 31.12 -19.38 -12.37
C GLY A 363 30.85 -20.35 -13.54
N LYS A 364 30.14 -21.45 -13.30
CA LYS A 364 29.63 -22.38 -14.31
C LYS A 364 28.12 -22.28 -14.38
N GLN A 365 27.42 -23.11 -13.61
CA GLN A 365 25.98 -22.98 -13.43
C GLN A 365 25.63 -21.66 -12.75
N PHE A 366 26.28 -21.34 -11.63
CA PHE A 366 25.85 -20.23 -10.76
C PHE A 366 26.75 -19.00 -10.88
N ASN A 367 26.14 -17.82 -10.81
CA ASN A 367 26.88 -16.56 -10.67
C ASN A 367 27.86 -16.62 -9.49
N PRO A 368 29.11 -16.16 -9.65
CA PRO A 368 30.07 -16.07 -8.56
C PRO A 368 29.57 -15.30 -7.32
N ALA A 369 28.97 -14.13 -7.50
CA ALA A 369 28.49 -13.28 -6.40
C ALA A 369 27.25 -13.86 -5.69
N VAL A 370 26.34 -14.50 -6.44
CA VAL A 370 25.19 -15.21 -5.87
C VAL A 370 25.68 -16.41 -5.05
N THR A 371 26.65 -17.16 -5.58
CA THR A 371 27.27 -18.29 -4.90
C THR A 371 27.93 -17.86 -3.59
N ASP A 372 28.76 -16.82 -3.62
CA ASP A 372 29.45 -16.34 -2.42
C ASP A 372 28.45 -15.88 -1.34
N THR A 373 27.33 -15.28 -1.75
CA THR A 373 26.24 -14.90 -0.84
C THR A 373 25.51 -16.13 -0.29
N MET A 374 25.21 -17.13 -1.14
CA MET A 374 24.57 -18.38 -0.74
C MET A 374 25.40 -19.10 0.33
N LEU A 375 26.71 -19.25 0.08
CA LEU A 375 27.63 -19.86 1.04
C LEU A 375 27.57 -19.12 2.38
N ARG A 376 27.76 -17.80 2.38
CA ARG A 376 27.71 -16.99 3.61
C ARG A 376 26.41 -17.14 4.39
N LEU A 377 25.25 -17.24 3.72
CA LEU A 377 23.94 -17.29 4.39
C LEU A 377 23.52 -18.66 4.94
N PHE A 378 24.20 -19.74 4.53
CA PHE A 378 23.78 -21.11 4.80
C PHE A 378 24.91 -22.03 5.32
N THR A 379 26.15 -21.54 5.44
CA THR A 379 27.23 -22.23 6.19
C THR A 379 27.46 -21.70 7.60
N GLU A 380 26.89 -20.55 7.93
CA GLU A 380 26.77 -20.03 9.31
C GLU A 380 25.44 -20.47 9.92
#